data_AF-A0A536DXQ5-F1
#
_entry.id   AF-A0A536DXQ5-F1
#
_cell.length_a   1.000
_cell.length_b   1.000
_cell.length_c   1.000
_cell.angle_alpha   90.00
_cell.angle_beta   90.00
_cell.angle_gamma   90.00
#
_symmetry.space_group_name_H-M   'P 1'
#
loop_
_entity.id
_entity.type
_entity.pdbx_description
1 polymer ?
#
loop_
_entity_poly.entity_id
_entity_poly.type
_entity_poly.pdbx_seq_one_letter_code
_entity_poly.pdbx_strand_id
1 'polypeptide(L)' 'MNWKSIAGVGVALVVLLYGTVLVFEAFDRNSHSASDTIRPFLITMGPVWALAIAAARVILQRGRD' A
#
# COMPACT_ATOMS: atom_id res chain seq x y z
N MET A 1 18.85 14.12 0.49
CA MET A 1 17.56 13.48 0.10
C MET A 1 17.48 13.51 -1.42
N ASN A 2 17.78 12.39 -2.06
CA ASN A 2 17.78 12.28 -3.51
C ASN A 2 16.36 12.47 -4.07
N TRP A 3 16.16 13.53 -4.85
CA TRP A 3 14.86 13.86 -5.48
C TRP A 3 14.28 12.70 -6.28
N LYS A 4 15.14 11.89 -6.92
CA LYS A 4 14.70 10.69 -7.66
C LYS A 4 14.10 9.63 -6.74
N SER A 5 14.68 9.42 -5.55
CA SER A 5 14.13 8.48 -4.56
C SER A 5 12.78 8.94 -4.01
N ILE A 6 12.63 10.26 -3.76
CA ILE A 6 11.35 10.84 -3.31
C ILE A 6 10.28 10.63 -4.39
N ALA A 7 10.59 10.99 -5.64
CA ALA A 7 9.68 10.83 -6.75
C ALA A 7 9.29 9.35 -6.96
N GLY A 8 10.27 8.44 -6.91
CA GLY A 8 10.02 7.00 -7.04
C GLY A 8 9.12 6.44 -5.94
N VAL A 9 9.39 6.80 -4.67
CA VAL A 9 8.53 6.40 -3.53
C VAL A 9 7.13 7.01 -3.66
N GLY A 10 7.03 8.26 -4.12
CA GLY A 10 5.74 8.92 -4.35
C GLY A 10 4.89 8.20 -5.41
N VAL A 11 5.49 7.85 -6.56
CA VAL A 11 4.80 7.07 -7.60
C VAL A 11 4.37 5.70 -7.09
N ALA A 12 5.26 4.99 -6.38
CA ALA A 12 4.94 3.70 -5.79
C ALA A 12 3.79 3.77 -4.78
N LEU A 13 3.73 4.84 -3.97
CA LEU A 13 2.63 5.09 -3.04
C LEU A 13 1.30 5.30 -3.76
N VAL A 14 1.27 6.09 -4.85
CA VAL A 14 0.06 6.30 -5.66
C VAL A 14 -0.44 4.97 -6.24
N VAL A 15 0.46 4.14 -6.77
CA VAL A 15 0.11 2.81 -7.28
C VAL A 15 -0.42 1.92 -6.16
N LEU A 16 0.20 1.93 -4.98
CA LEU A 16 -0.27 1.15 -3.83
C LEU A 16 -1.66 1.59 -3.37
N LEU A 17 -1.93 2.90 -3.31
CA LEU A 17 -3.25 3.43 -2.97
C LEU A 17 -4.31 3.00 -3.99
N TYR A 18 -4.01 3.15 -5.29
CA TYR A 18 -4.91 2.73 -6.35
C TYR A 18 -5.22 1.23 -6.28
N GLY A 19 -4.18 0.39 -6.14
CA GLY A 19 -4.35 -1.05 -5.97
C GLY A 19 -5.13 -1.41 -4.69
N THR A 20 -4.93 -0.68 -3.59
CA THR A 20 -5.68 -0.85 -2.35
C THR A 20 -7.18 -0.67 -2.57
N VAL A 21 -7.59 0.36 -3.33
CA VAL A 21 -9.00 0.60 -3.67
C VAL A 21 -9.55 -0.53 -4.54
N LEU A 22 -8.81 -0.94 -5.58
CA LEU A 22 -9.24 -2.05 -6.46
C LEU A 22 -9.43 -3.37 -5.70
N VAL A 23 -8.53 -3.68 -4.76
CA VAL A 23 -8.64 -4.88 -3.91
C VAL A 23 -9.82 -4.77 -2.96
N PHE A 24 -10.07 -3.59 -2.39
CA PHE A 24 -11.25 -3.36 -1.56
C PHE A 24 -12.54 -3.58 -2.37
N GLU A 25 -12.67 -2.97 -3.54
CA GLU A 25 -13.81 -3.18 -4.44
C GLU A 25 -13.97 -4.64 -4.83
N ALA A 26 -12.88 -5.36 -5.08
CA ALA A 26 -12.93 -6.78 -5.41
C ALA A 26 -13.53 -7.63 -4.28
N PHE A 27 -13.21 -7.32 -3.03
CA PHE A 27 -13.83 -7.99 -1.87
C PHE A 27 -15.27 -7.53 -1.62
N ASP A 28 -15.57 -6.26 -1.88
CA ASP A 28 -16.89 -5.68 -1.61
C ASP A 28 -17.96 -6.13 -2.62
N ARG A 29 -17.58 -6.40 -3.87
CA ARG A 29 -18.49 -6.76 -4.98
C ARG A 29 -19.46 -7.92 -4.70
N ASN A 30 -19.11 -8.84 -3.80
CA ASN A 30 -19.95 -10.00 -3.46
C ASN A 30 -20.14 -10.15 -1.94
N SER A 31 -20.04 -9.03 -1.23
CA SER A 31 -20.10 -8.97 0.23
C SER A 31 -21.55 -8.94 0.74
N HIS A 32 -21.81 -9.68 1.83
CA HIS A 32 -23.12 -9.68 2.50
C HIS A 32 -23.09 -8.88 3.82
N SER A 33 -21.91 -8.46 4.27
CA SER A 33 -21.72 -7.67 5.49
C SER A 33 -20.38 -6.93 5.46
N ALA A 34 -20.26 -5.83 6.21
CA ALA A 34 -18.99 -5.10 6.29
C ALA A 34 -17.81 -5.99 6.78
N SER A 35 -18.09 -6.97 7.64
CA SER A 35 -17.07 -7.92 8.10
C SER A 35 -16.54 -8.80 6.98
N ASP A 36 -17.37 -9.17 6.00
CA ASP A 36 -16.98 -10.00 4.86
C ASP A 36 -16.04 -9.26 3.90
N THR A 37 -16.15 -7.94 3.82
CA THR A 37 -15.19 -7.10 3.08
C THR A 37 -13.93 -6.83 3.91
N ILE A 38 -14.09 -6.33 5.14
CA ILE A 38 -12.99 -5.78 5.95
C ILE A 38 -12.00 -6.85 6.40
N ARG A 39 -12.48 -8.03 6.84
CA ARG A 39 -11.61 -9.09 7.35
C ARG A 39 -10.59 -9.57 6.31
N PRO A 40 -11.00 -10.06 5.11
CA PRO A 40 -10.04 -10.50 4.09
C PRO A 40 -9.21 -9.34 3.55
N PHE A 41 -9.79 -8.14 3.44
CA PHE A 41 -9.06 -6.94 3.03
C PHE A 41 -7.89 -6.61 3.96
N LEU A 42 -8.11 -6.58 5.27
CA LEU A 42 -7.04 -6.27 6.23
C LEU A 42 -5.98 -7.36 6.29
N ILE A 43 -6.38 -8.63 6.20
CA ILE A 43 -5.44 -9.77 6.19
C ILE A 43 -4.52 -9.71 4.98
N THR A 44 -5.04 -9.31 3.81
CA THR A 44 -4.26 -9.23 2.57
C THR A 44 -3.44 -7.94 2.50
N MET A 45 -4.06 -6.78 2.74
CA MET A 45 -3.43 -5.47 2.55
C MET A 45 -2.56 -5.02 3.72
N GLY A 46 -2.85 -5.44 4.95
CA GLY A 46 -2.07 -5.09 6.13
C GLY A 46 -0.58 -5.44 6.00
N PRO A 47 -0.23 -6.70 5.65
CA PRO A 47 1.16 -7.09 5.39
C PRO A 47 1.82 -6.32 4.25
N VAL A 48 1.08 -6.04 3.17
CA VAL A 48 1.59 -5.28 2.02
C VAL A 48 1.97 -3.85 2.43
N TRP A 49 1.12 -3.18 3.21
CA TRP A 49 1.41 -1.85 3.73
C TRP A 49 2.60 -1.84 4.70
N ALA A 50 2.70 -2.84 5.58
CA ALA A 50 3.84 -2.95 6.49
C ALA A 50 5.17 -3.05 5.73
N LEU A 51 5.23 -3.90 4.69
CA LEU A 51 6.40 -4.05 3.84
C LEU A 51 6.70 -2.78 3.04
N ALA A 52 5.68 -2.15 2.45
CA ALA A 52 5.84 -0.92 1.68
C ALA A 52 6.43 0.22 2.53
N ILE A 53 5.93 0.38 3.77
CA ILE A 53 6.44 1.40 4.70
C ILE A 53 7.89 1.09 5.11
N ALA A 54 8.21 -0.17 5.41
CA ALA A 54 9.57 -0.57 5.77
C ALA A 54 10.55 -0.30 4.61
N ALA A 55 10.18 -0.67 3.38
CA ALA A 55 10.98 -0.43 2.18
C ALA A 55 11.15 1.07 1.90
N ALA A 56 10.08 1.86 1.99
CA ALA A 56 10.13 3.31 1.79
C ALA A 56 11.09 3.99 2.79
N ARG A 57 11.06 3.59 4.07
CA ARG A 57 12.00 4.10 5.08
C ARG A 57 13.45 3.84 4.69
N VAL A 58 13.79 2.60 4.28
CA VAL A 58 15.16 2.24 3.88
C VAL A 58 15.61 3.02 2.64
N ILE A 59 14.74 3.14 1.63
CA ILE A 59 15.06 3.84 0.37
C ILE A 59 15.29 5.34 0.62
N LEU A 60 14.45 5.97 1.44
CA LEU A 60 14.57 7.39 1.73
C LEU A 60 15.77 7.72 2.62
N GLN A 61 16.14 6.82 3.54
CA GLN A 61 17.36 6.95 4.36
C GLN A 61 18.63 6.85 3.49
N ARG A 62 18.71 5.86 2.59
CA ARG A 62 19.86 5.71 1.68
C ARG A 62 20.07 6.89 0.72
N GLY A 63 19.04 7.68 0.43
CA GLY A 63 19.17 8.87 -0.40
C GLY A 63 19.60 10.13 0.38
N ARG A 64 19.87 10.01 1.68
CA ARG A 64 20.29 11.11 2.56
C ARG A 64 21.79 11.10 2.83
N ASP A 65 22.42 9.92 2.78
CA ASP A 65 23.88 9.72 2.81
C ASP A 65 24.49 9.89 1.41
#